data_AF-A0A7X9ABD2-F1
#
_entry.id   AF-A0A7X9ABD2-F1
#
_cell.length_a   1.000
_cell.length_b   1.000
_cell.length_c   1.000
_cell.angle_alpha   90.00
_cell.angle_beta   90.00
_cell.angle_gamma   90.00
#
_symmetry.space_group_name_H-M   'P 1'
#
loop_
_entity.id
_entity.type
_entity.pdbx_description
1 polymer ?
#
loop_
_entity_poly.entity_id
_entity_poly.type
_entity_poly.pdbx_seq_one_letter_code
_entity_poly.pdbx_strand_id
1 'polypeptide(L)'
;MELSALPTGKQKPALTFQHFPTPWQAVLWRNWGIVPIEHLAAALNCQPQNLLQAGAELGLEPDDSLCALWLKRGYQTIIRQNWHLLSYQQLLTVLDWTPAKLDYILREDDFLWHKLGHFKPEVTPPQYSELTADQAAQTACLKQWHEECNEKLSPRVEKPFAFVNKSFTGGASPVQAKDGLRMIYSYSALYGDPLMDSEADPYPDQLLADYAASGINAVWMQAVLYTLVPWFGDSEYSRDYEKRLANLRILAQRMAKYGLKLILYLNEPRGMPDAFFKMHPDWRGAKHVYNDIYALCTSNPAVLEQLSKGI
;
A
#
# COMPACT_ATOMS: atom_id res chain seq x y z
N MET A 1 -21.72 0.55 9.10
CA MET A 1 -20.33 0.06 8.97
C MET A 1 -19.62 0.39 10.28
N GLU A 2 -19.10 -0.59 11.01
CA GLU A 2 -18.48 -0.33 12.32
C GLU A 2 -17.09 0.30 12.14
N LEU A 3 -17.01 1.62 12.30
CA LEU A 3 -15.75 2.38 12.21
C LEU A 3 -14.93 2.34 13.52
N SER A 4 -15.52 1.82 14.60
CA SER A 4 -14.92 1.71 15.93
C SER A 4 -13.60 0.94 15.96
N ALA A 5 -13.38 0.04 15.00
CA ALA A 5 -12.15 -0.73 14.87
C ALA A 5 -10.95 0.08 14.32
N LEU A 6 -11.16 1.27 13.74
CA LEU A 6 -10.09 2.04 13.11
C LEU A 6 -9.34 2.92 14.12
N PRO A 7 -8.01 3.00 14.05
CA PRO A 7 -7.23 3.81 14.97
C PRO A 7 -7.48 5.31 14.71
N THR A 8 -7.77 6.09 15.74
CA THR A 8 -7.96 7.55 15.62
C THR A 8 -6.76 8.33 16.11
N GLY A 9 -6.04 7.82 17.11
CA GLY A 9 -4.91 8.51 17.72
C GLY A 9 -5.32 9.81 18.42
N LYS A 10 -4.36 10.72 18.60
CA LYS A 10 -4.64 12.04 19.21
C LYS A 10 -5.37 12.93 18.21
N GLN A 11 -6.54 13.44 18.59
CA GLN A 11 -7.29 14.37 17.75
C GLN A 11 -6.50 15.65 17.48
N LYS A 12 -6.44 16.01 16.20
CA LYS A 12 -5.79 17.22 15.68
C LYS A 12 -6.61 17.77 14.51
N PRO A 13 -6.62 19.08 14.30
CA PRO A 13 -7.30 19.68 13.16
C PRO A 13 -6.68 19.21 11.84
N ALA A 14 -7.53 19.07 10.81
CA ALA A 14 -7.08 18.83 9.45
C ALA A 14 -6.30 20.01 8.87
N LEU A 15 -5.47 19.72 7.86
CA LEU A 15 -4.80 20.76 7.07
C LEU A 15 -5.83 21.43 6.15
N THR A 16 -5.60 22.71 5.86
CA THR A 16 -6.44 23.48 4.92
C THR A 16 -5.84 23.47 3.52
N PHE A 17 -6.70 23.56 2.51
CA PHE A 17 -6.32 23.51 1.10
C PHE A 17 -6.77 24.80 0.39
N GLN A 18 -6.20 25.93 0.82
CA GLN A 18 -6.63 27.28 0.41
C GLN A 18 -6.42 27.57 -1.09
N HIS A 19 -5.66 26.74 -1.80
CA HIS A 19 -5.48 26.81 -3.24
C HIS A 19 -6.66 26.20 -4.02
N PHE A 20 -7.65 25.62 -3.34
CA PHE A 20 -8.93 25.22 -3.94
C PHE A 20 -10.08 26.06 -3.36
N PRO A 21 -11.07 26.47 -4.18
CA PRO A 21 -12.21 27.27 -3.73
C PRO A 21 -13.09 26.49 -2.74
N THR A 22 -13.17 25.16 -2.91
CA THR A 22 -13.88 24.27 -2.00
C THR A 22 -13.06 23.03 -1.65
N PRO A 23 -13.29 22.43 -0.47
CA PRO A 23 -12.67 21.15 -0.11
C PRO A 23 -13.07 19.99 -1.05
N TRP A 24 -14.28 19.99 -1.60
CA TRP A 24 -14.71 18.92 -2.52
C TRP A 24 -14.00 18.99 -3.87
N GLN A 25 -13.67 20.20 -4.36
CA GLN A 25 -12.83 20.36 -5.55
C GLN A 25 -11.40 19.85 -5.31
N ALA A 26 -10.86 20.04 -4.10
CA ALA A 26 -9.57 19.47 -3.73
C ALA A 26 -9.59 17.93 -3.74
N VAL A 27 -10.69 17.31 -3.29
CA VAL A 27 -10.89 15.86 -3.39
C VAL A 27 -10.97 15.43 -4.85
N LEU A 28 -11.79 16.10 -5.66
CA LEU A 28 -11.95 15.76 -7.07
C LEU A 28 -10.61 15.82 -7.82
N TRP A 29 -9.91 16.95 -7.71
CA TRP A 29 -8.63 17.19 -8.37
C TRP A 29 -7.57 16.14 -8.03
N ARG A 30 -7.41 15.84 -6.74
CA ARG A 30 -6.34 14.94 -6.27
C ARG A 30 -6.55 13.49 -6.68
N ASN A 31 -7.80 13.09 -6.92
CA ASN A 31 -8.16 11.72 -7.21
C ASN A 31 -8.57 11.48 -8.67
N TRP A 32 -8.54 12.52 -9.51
CA TRP A 32 -8.92 12.43 -10.91
C TRP A 32 -8.02 11.46 -11.69
N GLY A 33 -8.63 10.46 -12.35
CA GLY A 33 -7.93 9.38 -13.04
C GLY A 33 -7.13 8.41 -12.14
N ILE A 34 -7.36 8.49 -10.82
CA ILE A 34 -6.75 7.62 -9.80
C ILE A 34 -7.82 6.81 -9.07
N VAL A 35 -9.01 7.38 -8.88
CA VAL A 35 -10.19 6.75 -8.27
C VAL A 35 -11.35 6.80 -9.27
N PRO A 36 -12.15 5.72 -9.42
CA PRO A 36 -13.32 5.74 -10.30
C PRO A 36 -14.27 6.88 -9.94
N ILE A 37 -14.82 7.57 -10.94
CA ILE A 37 -15.72 8.71 -10.73
C ILE A 37 -16.93 8.34 -9.86
N GLU A 38 -17.42 7.10 -9.97
CA GLU A 38 -18.56 6.59 -9.19
C GLU A 38 -18.24 6.55 -7.70
N HIS A 39 -17.01 6.16 -7.33
CA HIS A 39 -16.58 6.10 -5.94
C HIS A 39 -16.45 7.51 -5.36
N LEU A 40 -15.91 8.46 -6.14
CA LEU A 40 -15.82 9.87 -5.75
C LEU A 40 -17.21 10.49 -5.58
N ALA A 41 -18.12 10.22 -6.51
CA ALA A 41 -19.50 10.71 -6.47
C ALA A 41 -20.24 10.20 -5.23
N ALA A 42 -20.09 8.91 -4.92
CA ALA A 42 -20.64 8.32 -3.71
C ALA A 42 -20.03 8.94 -2.43
N ALA A 43 -18.71 9.17 -2.40
CA ALA A 43 -18.04 9.77 -1.24
C ALA A 43 -18.41 11.25 -1.03
N LEU A 44 -18.70 11.98 -2.11
CA LEU A 44 -19.11 13.39 -2.09
C LEU A 44 -20.63 13.60 -2.13
N ASN A 45 -21.41 12.52 -2.11
CA ASN A 45 -22.87 12.49 -2.13
C ASN A 45 -23.49 13.27 -3.30
N CYS A 46 -23.07 12.96 -4.53
CA CYS A 46 -23.60 13.54 -5.75
C CYS A 46 -23.69 12.51 -6.88
N GLN A 47 -24.16 12.92 -8.05
CA GLN A 47 -24.16 12.06 -9.24
C GLN A 47 -22.80 12.15 -9.96
N PRO A 48 -22.32 11.06 -10.58
CA PRO A 48 -21.07 11.07 -11.36
C PRO A 48 -21.01 12.19 -12.39
N GLN A 49 -22.14 12.50 -13.03
CA GLN A 49 -22.22 13.56 -14.04
C GLN A 49 -21.92 14.96 -13.48
N ASN A 50 -22.24 15.23 -12.21
CA ASN A 50 -21.87 16.48 -11.55
C ASN A 50 -20.35 16.62 -11.46
N LEU A 51 -19.65 15.53 -11.08
CA LEU A 51 -18.20 15.55 -10.97
C LEU A 51 -17.49 15.57 -12.32
N LEU A 52 -18.05 14.95 -13.36
CA LEU A 52 -17.52 15.05 -14.72
C LEU A 52 -17.57 16.49 -15.23
N GLN A 53 -18.68 17.18 -15.02
CA GLN A 53 -18.81 18.60 -15.37
C GLN A 53 -17.83 19.45 -14.55
N ALA A 54 -17.78 19.27 -13.23
CA ALA A 54 -16.86 20.00 -12.37
C ALA A 54 -15.38 19.75 -12.70
N GLY A 55 -15.03 18.54 -13.15
CA GLY A 55 -13.70 18.21 -13.64
C GLY A 55 -13.34 19.01 -14.89
N ALA A 56 -14.26 19.12 -15.85
CA ALA A 56 -14.06 19.93 -17.06
C ALA A 56 -13.93 21.45 -16.73
N GLU A 57 -14.63 21.92 -15.71
CA GLU A 57 -14.51 23.30 -15.19
C GLU A 57 -13.16 23.56 -14.51
N LEU A 58 -12.51 22.51 -13.99
CA LEU A 58 -11.13 22.53 -13.49
C LEU A 58 -10.08 22.30 -14.61
N GLY A 59 -10.51 22.05 -15.85
CA GLY A 59 -9.61 21.73 -16.97
C GLY A 59 -9.03 20.32 -16.91
N LEU A 60 -9.74 19.38 -16.28
CA LEU A 60 -9.35 17.98 -16.17
C LEU A 60 -9.98 17.16 -17.30
N GLU A 61 -9.15 16.42 -18.03
CA GLU A 61 -9.60 15.51 -19.09
C GLU A 61 -9.96 14.15 -18.49
N PRO A 62 -11.14 13.58 -18.77
CA PRO A 62 -11.58 12.32 -18.18
C PRO A 62 -10.73 11.13 -18.68
N ASP A 63 -10.11 10.41 -17.76
CA ASP A 63 -9.41 9.15 -18.02
C ASP A 63 -9.38 8.26 -16.77
N ASP A 64 -10.30 7.31 -16.71
CA ASP A 64 -10.38 6.35 -15.59
C ASP A 64 -9.70 5.01 -15.92
N SER A 65 -8.97 4.93 -17.05
CA SER A 65 -8.40 3.66 -17.55
C SER A 65 -7.40 2.99 -16.60
N LEU A 66 -6.87 3.75 -15.64
CA LEU A 66 -5.88 3.26 -14.66
C LEU A 66 -6.42 3.22 -13.23
N CYS A 67 -7.66 3.60 -12.97
CA CYS A 67 -8.23 3.64 -11.62
C CYS A 67 -8.13 2.28 -10.91
N ALA A 68 -8.46 1.19 -11.60
CA ALA A 68 -8.32 -0.16 -11.06
C ALA A 68 -6.87 -0.49 -10.66
N LEU A 69 -5.89 -0.05 -11.46
CA LEU A 69 -4.48 -0.27 -11.18
C LEU A 69 -3.99 0.58 -10.00
N TRP A 70 -4.47 1.82 -9.88
CA TRP A 70 -4.21 2.70 -8.74
C TRP A 70 -4.81 2.16 -7.44
N LEU A 71 -6.05 1.68 -7.46
CA LEU A 71 -6.66 1.04 -6.28
C LEU A 71 -5.89 -0.22 -5.86
N LYS A 72 -5.29 -0.94 -6.81
CA LYS A 72 -4.50 -2.14 -6.53
C LYS A 72 -3.07 -1.84 -6.06
N ARG A 73 -2.36 -0.91 -6.71
CA ARG A 73 -0.92 -0.68 -6.49
C ARG A 73 -0.57 0.66 -5.83
N GLY A 74 -1.48 1.62 -5.87
CA GLY A 74 -1.26 3.00 -5.41
C GLY A 74 -2.20 3.44 -4.29
N TYR A 75 -2.91 2.52 -3.64
CA TYR A 75 -3.86 2.83 -2.56
C TYR A 75 -3.24 3.65 -1.42
N GLN A 76 -1.95 3.46 -1.09
CA GLN A 76 -1.29 4.27 -0.09
C GLN A 76 -1.20 5.74 -0.51
N THR A 77 -0.99 6.00 -1.81
CA THR A 77 -1.01 7.37 -2.35
C THR A 77 -2.40 7.98 -2.20
N ILE A 78 -3.45 7.23 -2.52
CA ILE A 78 -4.86 7.65 -2.35
C ILE A 78 -5.13 7.97 -0.87
N ILE A 79 -4.73 7.09 0.05
CA ILE A 79 -4.88 7.31 1.51
C ILE A 79 -4.17 8.59 1.94
N ARG A 80 -2.90 8.77 1.56
CA ARG A 80 -2.07 9.92 1.95
C ARG A 80 -2.62 11.24 1.42
N GLN A 81 -3.02 11.29 0.15
CA GLN A 81 -3.57 12.49 -0.48
C GLN A 81 -4.88 12.94 0.18
N ASN A 82 -5.66 12.00 0.70
CA ASN A 82 -6.97 12.23 1.30
C ASN A 82 -6.98 12.23 2.83
N TRP A 83 -5.85 11.98 3.50
CA TRP A 83 -5.79 11.78 4.95
C TRP A 83 -6.34 12.96 5.76
N HIS A 84 -6.11 14.18 5.27
CA HIS A 84 -6.60 15.43 5.83
C HIS A 84 -7.84 15.99 5.12
N LEU A 85 -8.37 15.30 4.10
CA LEU A 85 -9.54 15.74 3.33
C LEU A 85 -10.78 14.91 3.65
N LEU A 86 -10.65 13.59 3.69
CA LEU A 86 -11.77 12.66 3.81
C LEU A 86 -11.91 12.11 5.22
N SER A 87 -13.16 11.90 5.63
CA SER A 87 -13.48 11.09 6.81
C SER A 87 -13.11 9.62 6.57
N TYR A 88 -13.06 8.80 7.63
CA TYR A 88 -12.86 7.36 7.45
C TYR A 88 -13.93 6.73 6.57
N GLN A 89 -15.20 7.13 6.75
CA GLN A 89 -16.29 6.64 5.93
C GLN A 89 -16.07 6.95 4.45
N GLN A 90 -15.73 8.19 4.10
CA GLN A 90 -15.47 8.57 2.71
C GLN A 90 -14.22 7.90 2.14
N LEU A 91 -13.17 7.72 2.94
CA LEU A 91 -11.97 7.03 2.50
C LEU A 91 -12.27 5.55 2.19
N LEU A 92 -13.08 4.88 3.00
CA LEU A 92 -13.54 3.52 2.76
C LEU A 92 -14.41 3.44 1.49
N THR A 93 -15.30 4.42 1.27
CA THR A 93 -16.09 4.52 0.04
C THR A 93 -15.20 4.70 -1.19
N VAL A 94 -14.22 5.61 -1.14
CA VAL A 94 -13.28 5.87 -2.23
C VAL A 94 -12.47 4.61 -2.61
N LEU A 95 -12.01 3.88 -1.59
CA LEU A 95 -11.20 2.67 -1.78
C LEU A 95 -12.03 1.42 -2.09
N ASP A 96 -13.34 1.45 -1.85
CA ASP A 96 -14.23 0.29 -1.80
C ASP A 96 -13.73 -0.79 -0.81
N TRP A 97 -13.37 -0.37 0.40
CA TRP A 97 -12.76 -1.24 1.42
C TRP A 97 -13.63 -1.39 2.66
N THR A 98 -13.39 -2.50 3.38
CA THR A 98 -13.92 -2.70 4.73
C THR A 98 -13.03 -2.01 5.78
N PRO A 99 -13.57 -1.66 6.96
CA PRO A 99 -12.76 -1.13 8.07
C PRO A 99 -11.63 -2.07 8.48
N ALA A 100 -11.88 -3.38 8.51
CA ALA A 100 -10.88 -4.38 8.88
C ALA A 100 -9.67 -4.40 7.92
N LYS A 101 -9.92 -4.24 6.61
CA LYS A 101 -8.84 -4.13 5.62
C LYS A 101 -8.01 -2.86 5.84
N LEU A 102 -8.66 -1.72 6.09
CA LEU A 102 -7.95 -0.47 6.34
C LEU A 102 -7.15 -0.52 7.66
N ASP A 103 -7.68 -1.10 8.74
CA ASP A 103 -6.93 -1.31 9.99
C ASP A 103 -5.65 -2.13 9.75
N TYR A 104 -5.79 -3.26 9.06
CA TYR A 104 -4.66 -4.11 8.72
C TYR A 104 -3.59 -3.34 7.94
N ILE A 105 -3.98 -2.60 6.90
CA ILE A 105 -3.05 -1.79 6.08
C ILE A 105 -2.39 -0.70 6.91
N LEU A 106 -3.13 0.03 7.75
CA LEU A 106 -2.54 1.07 8.60
C LEU A 106 -1.48 0.52 9.56
N ARG A 107 -1.70 -0.69 10.08
CA ARG A 107 -0.82 -1.34 11.06
C ARG A 107 0.37 -2.05 10.44
N GLU A 108 0.14 -2.86 9.41
CA GLU A 108 1.11 -3.84 8.91
C GLU A 108 1.80 -3.40 7.62
N ASP A 109 1.19 -2.52 6.83
CA ASP A 109 1.72 -2.12 5.54
C ASP A 109 2.60 -0.86 5.67
N ASP A 110 3.90 -1.02 5.41
CA ASP A 110 4.90 0.04 5.30
C ASP A 110 4.88 1.10 6.43
N PHE A 111 4.57 0.66 7.66
CA PHE A 111 4.40 1.53 8.84
C PHE A 111 3.45 2.71 8.57
N LEU A 112 2.42 2.53 7.74
CA LEU A 112 1.62 3.61 7.19
C LEU A 112 1.01 4.49 8.28
N TRP A 113 0.48 3.93 9.37
CA TRP A 113 -0.03 4.70 10.51
C TRP A 113 1.01 5.65 11.13
N HIS A 114 2.27 5.22 11.22
CA HIS A 114 3.38 6.01 11.74
C HIS A 114 3.70 7.16 10.77
N LYS A 115 3.74 6.84 9.47
CA LYS A 115 3.99 7.82 8.39
C LYS A 115 2.87 8.84 8.24
N LEU A 116 1.66 8.50 8.68
CA LEU A 116 0.51 9.39 8.78
C LEU A 116 0.46 10.17 10.10
N GLY A 117 1.49 10.03 10.95
CA GLY A 117 1.71 10.83 12.15
C GLY A 117 1.07 10.27 13.42
N HIS A 118 0.57 9.03 13.40
CA HIS A 118 -0.16 8.40 14.52
C HIS A 118 -1.49 9.06 14.90
N PHE A 119 -2.17 9.68 13.93
CA PHE A 119 -3.51 10.19 14.15
C PHE A 119 -4.29 10.27 12.83
N LYS A 120 -5.61 10.20 12.94
CA LYS A 120 -6.53 10.65 11.90
C LYS A 120 -7.02 12.05 12.26
N PRO A 121 -6.83 13.05 11.38
CA PRO A 121 -7.31 14.40 11.64
C PRO A 121 -8.83 14.47 11.73
N GLU A 122 -9.31 15.39 12.56
CA GLU A 122 -10.72 15.80 12.56
C GLU A 122 -11.00 16.56 11.27
N VAL A 123 -11.90 16.01 10.47
CA VAL A 123 -12.29 16.52 9.17
C VAL A 123 -13.78 16.80 9.19
N THR A 124 -14.18 17.95 8.67
CA THR A 124 -15.56 18.17 8.22
C THR A 124 -15.69 17.46 6.88
N PRO A 125 -16.49 16.38 6.77
CA PRO A 125 -16.58 15.58 5.54
C PRO A 125 -16.97 16.47 4.36
N PRO A 126 -16.14 16.60 3.31
CA PRO A 126 -16.49 17.40 2.14
C PRO A 126 -17.71 16.79 1.45
N GLN A 127 -18.61 17.63 0.96
CA GLN A 127 -19.78 17.25 0.17
C GLN A 127 -19.76 18.09 -1.10
N TYR A 128 -20.24 17.52 -2.20
CA TYR A 128 -20.46 18.30 -3.42
C TYR A 128 -21.52 19.38 -3.15
N SER A 129 -21.30 20.56 -3.70
CA SER A 129 -22.26 21.64 -3.73
C SER A 129 -22.01 22.52 -4.94
N GLU A 130 -23.07 23.13 -5.47
CA GLU A 130 -22.94 24.16 -6.49
C GLU A 130 -22.05 25.31 -6.01
N LEU A 131 -21.24 25.84 -6.92
CA LEU A 131 -20.29 26.91 -6.62
C LEU A 131 -21.00 28.26 -6.58
N THR A 132 -20.56 29.13 -5.68
CA THR A 132 -20.91 30.56 -5.75
C THR A 132 -20.23 31.22 -6.95
N ALA A 133 -20.70 32.41 -7.35
CA ALA A 133 -20.07 33.17 -8.43
C ALA A 133 -18.56 33.42 -8.19
N ASP A 134 -18.19 33.74 -6.94
CA ASP A 134 -16.79 33.95 -6.56
C ASP A 134 -15.97 32.65 -6.63
N GLN A 135 -16.53 31.52 -6.18
CA GLN A 135 -15.87 30.22 -6.27
C GLN A 135 -15.72 29.75 -7.72
N ALA A 136 -16.72 30.00 -8.57
CA ALA A 136 -16.67 29.71 -10.00
C ALA A 136 -15.59 30.56 -10.68
N ALA A 137 -15.48 31.85 -10.34
CA ALA A 137 -14.41 32.71 -10.85
C ALA A 137 -13.01 32.21 -10.42
N GLN A 138 -12.84 31.81 -9.17
CA GLN A 138 -11.59 31.21 -8.69
C GLN A 138 -11.28 29.88 -9.38
N THR A 139 -12.30 29.05 -9.63
CA THR A 139 -12.17 27.79 -10.39
C THR A 139 -11.69 28.06 -11.82
N ALA A 140 -12.24 29.07 -12.48
CA ALA A 140 -11.81 29.47 -13.82
C ALA A 140 -10.34 29.93 -13.84
N CYS A 141 -9.89 30.68 -12.82
CA CYS A 141 -8.48 31.03 -12.67
C CYS A 141 -7.58 29.78 -12.50
N LEU A 142 -8.02 28.80 -11.71
CA LEU A 142 -7.29 27.54 -11.55
C LEU A 142 -7.19 26.76 -12.86
N LYS A 143 -8.27 26.69 -13.63
CA LYS A 143 -8.28 26.07 -14.96
C LYS A 143 -7.28 26.75 -15.89
N GLN A 144 -7.29 28.08 -15.94
CA GLN A 144 -6.33 28.84 -16.74
C GLN A 144 -4.88 28.51 -16.34
N TRP A 145 -4.56 28.50 -15.04
CA TRP A 145 -3.22 28.14 -14.57
C TRP A 145 -2.85 26.69 -14.91
N HIS A 146 -3.80 25.76 -14.83
CA HIS A 146 -3.59 24.37 -15.20
C HIS A 146 -3.22 24.23 -16.68
N GLU A 147 -3.99 24.87 -17.55
CA GLU A 147 -3.77 24.87 -19.01
C GLU A 147 -2.41 25.50 -19.35
N GLU A 148 -2.11 26.69 -18.81
CA GLU A 148 -0.82 27.38 -19.02
C GLU A 148 0.39 26.57 -18.52
N CYS A 149 0.22 25.80 -17.44
CA CYS A 149 1.27 24.91 -16.94
C CYS A 149 1.45 23.72 -17.88
N ASN A 150 0.36 23.07 -18.29
CA ASN A 150 0.41 21.91 -19.18
C ASN A 150 1.01 22.24 -20.56
N GLU A 151 0.72 23.42 -21.11
CA GLU A 151 1.31 23.87 -22.38
C GLU A 151 2.85 24.00 -22.32
N LYS A 152 3.40 24.27 -21.13
CA LYS A 152 4.86 24.39 -20.91
C LYS A 152 5.53 23.06 -20.60
N LEU A 153 4.76 22.03 -20.25
CA LEU A 153 5.30 20.71 -19.91
C LEU A 153 5.52 19.88 -21.17
N SER A 154 6.57 19.05 -21.14
CA SER A 154 6.76 18.06 -22.20
C SER A 154 5.61 17.03 -22.18
N PRO A 155 5.18 16.52 -23.35
CA PRO A 155 4.15 15.49 -23.41
C PRO A 155 4.52 14.29 -22.53
N ARG A 156 3.52 13.79 -21.80
CA ARG A 156 3.70 12.59 -20.98
C ARG A 156 3.84 11.37 -21.88
N VAL A 157 5.04 10.81 -21.94
CA VAL A 157 5.36 9.62 -22.76
C VAL A 157 5.09 8.29 -22.04
N GLU A 158 4.90 8.31 -20.72
CA GLU A 158 4.68 7.11 -19.91
C GLU A 158 3.45 7.20 -19.03
N LYS A 159 2.63 6.15 -19.06
CA LYS A 159 1.50 5.97 -18.14
C LYS A 159 2.01 5.55 -16.74
N PRO A 160 1.28 5.89 -15.66
CA PRO A 160 1.54 5.31 -14.33
C PRO A 160 1.72 3.80 -14.39
N PHE A 161 2.71 3.28 -13.67
CA PHE A 161 3.04 1.85 -13.59
C PHE A 161 3.51 1.19 -14.90
N ALA A 162 3.63 1.90 -16.02
CA ALA A 162 4.11 1.33 -17.29
C ALA A 162 5.51 0.73 -17.18
N PHE A 163 6.32 1.19 -16.21
CA PHE A 163 7.66 0.67 -15.92
C PHE A 163 7.68 -0.80 -15.47
N VAL A 164 6.57 -1.35 -14.95
CA VAL A 164 6.54 -2.71 -14.38
C VAL A 164 6.87 -3.78 -15.42
N ASN A 165 6.52 -3.54 -16.69
CA ASN A 165 6.69 -4.50 -17.79
C ASN A 165 7.78 -4.08 -18.79
N LYS A 166 8.54 -3.03 -18.52
CA LYS A 166 9.61 -2.56 -19.41
C LYS A 166 10.93 -3.23 -19.06
N SER A 167 11.71 -3.55 -20.08
CA SER A 167 13.11 -3.90 -19.88
C SER A 167 13.95 -2.63 -19.78
N PHE A 168 14.80 -2.57 -18.76
CA PHE A 168 15.75 -1.48 -18.50
C PHE A 168 17.20 -1.85 -18.81
N THR A 169 17.44 -3.03 -19.38
CA THR A 169 18.79 -3.47 -19.75
C THR A 169 19.40 -2.66 -20.89
N GLY A 170 18.59 -1.93 -21.67
CA GLY A 170 19.08 -1.16 -22.82
C GLY A 170 19.81 -2.00 -23.88
N GLY A 171 19.53 -3.31 -23.94
CA GLY A 171 20.26 -4.25 -24.80
C GLY A 171 21.65 -4.64 -24.28
N ALA A 172 21.98 -4.31 -23.02
CA ALA A 172 23.22 -4.73 -22.39
C ALA A 172 23.30 -6.26 -22.31
N SER A 173 24.46 -6.80 -22.64
CA SER A 173 24.73 -8.23 -22.47
C SER A 173 24.67 -8.59 -20.98
N PRO A 174 24.13 -9.77 -20.62
CA PRO A 174 24.08 -10.19 -19.22
C PRO A 174 25.46 -10.12 -18.57
N VAL A 175 25.59 -9.35 -17.49
CA VAL A 175 26.81 -9.34 -16.70
C VAL A 175 26.88 -10.66 -15.95
N GLN A 176 27.92 -11.46 -16.20
CA GLN A 176 28.13 -12.69 -15.46
C GLN A 176 28.25 -12.36 -13.97
N ALA A 177 27.45 -13.03 -13.14
CA ALA A 177 27.47 -12.81 -11.70
C ALA A 177 28.90 -13.01 -11.18
N LYS A 178 29.51 -11.95 -10.65
CA LYS A 178 30.81 -12.03 -9.99
C LYS A 178 30.69 -12.83 -8.70
N ASP A 179 31.82 -13.35 -8.22
CA ASP A 179 31.91 -13.97 -6.90
C ASP A 179 31.42 -12.99 -5.81
N GLY A 180 30.63 -13.51 -4.86
CA GLY A 180 30.08 -12.74 -3.73
C GLY A 180 28.58 -12.46 -3.85
N LEU A 181 27.94 -12.17 -2.71
CA LEU A 181 26.50 -11.87 -2.64
C LEU A 181 26.20 -10.48 -3.20
N ARG A 182 25.35 -10.41 -4.22
CA ARG A 182 24.83 -9.17 -4.83
C ARG A 182 23.33 -9.20 -4.73
N MET A 183 22.82 -8.70 -3.61
CA MET A 183 21.44 -8.81 -3.21
C MET A 183 20.70 -7.48 -3.34
N ILE A 184 19.44 -7.52 -3.81
CA ILE A 184 18.58 -6.33 -3.94
C ILE A 184 17.17 -6.61 -3.44
N TYR A 185 16.43 -5.55 -3.09
CA TYR A 185 14.99 -5.60 -2.89
C TYR A 185 14.26 -5.31 -4.21
N SER A 186 13.12 -5.96 -4.47
CA SER A 186 12.31 -5.64 -5.65
C SER A 186 11.66 -4.27 -5.50
N TYR A 187 11.90 -3.34 -6.43
CA TYR A 187 11.20 -2.05 -6.43
C TYR A 187 9.70 -2.19 -6.73
N SER A 188 9.27 -3.34 -7.28
CA SER A 188 7.87 -3.67 -7.53
C SER A 188 7.22 -4.39 -6.35
N ALA A 189 7.98 -4.77 -5.33
CA ALA A 189 7.44 -5.43 -4.14
C ALA A 189 6.77 -4.43 -3.20
N LEU A 190 5.45 -4.54 -3.12
CA LEU A 190 4.65 -3.88 -2.10
C LEU A 190 4.88 -4.55 -0.74
N TYR A 191 4.81 -3.77 0.34
CA TYR A 191 4.74 -4.31 1.69
C TYR A 191 3.36 -4.97 1.89
N GLY A 192 3.33 -6.08 2.63
CA GLY A 192 2.13 -6.91 2.80
C GLY A 192 2.45 -8.40 2.70
N ASP A 193 1.47 -9.17 2.24
CA ASP A 193 1.59 -10.64 2.09
C ASP A 193 1.69 -11.04 0.60
N PRO A 194 2.86 -10.88 -0.04
CA PRO A 194 3.05 -11.15 -1.46
C PRO A 194 2.84 -12.62 -1.83
N LEU A 195 2.79 -13.52 -0.83
CA LEU A 195 2.58 -14.94 -1.01
C LEU A 195 1.10 -15.33 -0.99
N MET A 196 0.19 -14.40 -0.69
CA MET A 196 -1.26 -14.63 -0.74
C MET A 196 -1.93 -14.04 -1.97
N ASP A 197 -1.44 -12.89 -2.46
CA ASP A 197 -1.94 -12.20 -3.64
C ASP A 197 -1.01 -12.43 -4.84
N SER A 198 -1.26 -13.51 -5.59
CA SER A 198 -0.50 -13.84 -6.80
C SER A 198 -0.67 -12.80 -7.91
N GLU A 199 -1.75 -12.03 -7.91
CA GLU A 199 -2.01 -11.07 -8.99
C GLU A 199 -1.28 -9.73 -8.80
N ALA A 200 -0.78 -9.44 -7.59
CA ALA A 200 0.09 -8.30 -7.35
C ALA A 200 1.46 -8.46 -8.03
N ASP A 201 1.85 -9.70 -8.36
CA ASP A 201 3.17 -10.14 -8.87
C ASP A 201 4.31 -9.16 -8.56
N PRO A 202 4.83 -9.15 -7.32
CA PRO A 202 5.88 -8.24 -6.90
C PRO A 202 7.24 -8.54 -7.54
N TYR A 203 7.35 -9.64 -8.28
CA TYR A 203 8.57 -10.10 -8.95
C TYR A 203 8.29 -10.45 -10.42
N PRO A 204 7.89 -9.48 -11.27
CA PRO A 204 7.65 -9.73 -12.69
C PRO A 204 8.87 -10.36 -13.38
N ASP A 205 8.63 -11.23 -14.36
CA ASP A 205 9.72 -11.96 -15.03
C ASP A 205 10.72 -11.00 -15.72
N GLN A 206 10.24 -9.90 -16.30
CA GLN A 206 11.12 -8.89 -16.91
C GLN A 206 12.04 -8.22 -15.87
N LEU A 207 11.53 -7.97 -14.67
CA LEU A 207 12.33 -7.41 -13.57
C LEU A 207 13.43 -8.39 -13.13
N LEU A 208 13.09 -9.67 -13.00
CA LEU A 208 14.06 -10.71 -12.64
C LEU A 208 15.16 -10.84 -13.70
N ALA A 209 14.78 -10.78 -14.98
CA ALA A 209 15.73 -10.79 -16.10
C ALA A 209 16.68 -9.57 -16.05
N ASP A 210 16.13 -8.37 -15.83
CA ASP A 210 16.90 -7.13 -15.76
C ASP A 210 17.87 -7.11 -14.56
N TYR A 211 17.44 -7.65 -13.41
CA TYR A 211 18.28 -7.83 -12.23
C TYR A 211 19.46 -8.78 -12.52
N ALA A 212 19.18 -9.95 -13.09
CA ALA A 212 20.22 -10.90 -13.46
C ALA A 212 21.20 -10.30 -14.48
N ALA A 213 20.69 -9.59 -15.50
CA ALA A 213 21.52 -8.91 -16.49
C ALA A 213 22.40 -7.81 -15.89
N SER A 214 21.96 -7.17 -14.80
CA SER A 214 22.73 -6.19 -14.04
C SER A 214 23.74 -6.81 -13.06
N GLY A 215 23.87 -8.15 -13.05
CA GLY A 215 24.78 -8.88 -12.18
C GLY A 215 24.27 -9.02 -10.74
N ILE A 216 22.97 -8.84 -10.48
CA ILE A 216 22.34 -9.24 -9.21
C ILE A 216 22.23 -10.77 -9.21
N ASN A 217 22.49 -11.40 -8.05
CA ASN A 217 22.41 -12.86 -7.89
C ASN A 217 21.50 -13.29 -6.73
N ALA A 218 20.91 -12.34 -6.01
CA ALA A 218 19.92 -12.62 -4.98
C ALA A 218 18.87 -11.49 -4.88
N VAL A 219 17.65 -11.88 -4.57
CA VAL A 219 16.57 -10.97 -4.19
C VAL A 219 16.17 -11.32 -2.76
N TRP A 220 16.01 -10.31 -1.91
CA TRP A 220 15.47 -10.52 -0.58
C TRP A 220 14.01 -10.10 -0.49
N MET A 221 13.23 -10.86 0.28
CA MET A 221 11.83 -10.55 0.58
C MET A 221 11.58 -10.70 2.07
N GLN A 222 10.75 -9.83 2.64
CA GLN A 222 10.28 -10.02 4.00
C GLN A 222 9.29 -11.20 4.05
N ALA A 223 9.37 -11.98 5.11
CA ALA A 223 8.39 -13.01 5.44
C ALA A 223 8.14 -13.05 6.96
N VAL A 224 7.05 -13.71 7.35
CA VAL A 224 6.70 -13.96 8.75
C VAL A 224 6.67 -15.46 8.95
N LEU A 225 7.47 -15.97 9.88
CA LEU A 225 7.71 -17.41 9.97
C LEU A 225 6.44 -18.17 10.37
N TYR A 226 5.69 -17.66 11.35
CA TYR A 226 4.45 -18.31 11.77
C TYR A 226 3.34 -18.30 10.71
N THR A 227 3.47 -17.51 9.63
CA THR A 227 2.51 -17.58 8.51
C THR A 227 2.95 -18.59 7.43
N LEU A 228 4.21 -19.02 7.45
CA LEU A 228 4.79 -20.00 6.51
C LEU A 228 4.84 -21.41 7.07
N VAL A 229 5.01 -21.55 8.38
CA VAL A 229 5.09 -22.83 9.07
C VAL A 229 4.25 -22.78 10.34
N PRO A 230 3.50 -23.85 10.67
CA PRO A 230 2.66 -23.91 11.86
C PRO A 230 3.51 -24.22 13.11
N TRP A 231 4.54 -23.42 13.39
CA TRP A 231 5.44 -23.65 14.53
C TRP A 231 4.79 -23.30 15.88
N PHE A 232 3.58 -22.74 15.88
CA PHE A 232 2.68 -22.63 17.04
C PHE A 232 1.65 -23.78 17.11
N GLY A 233 1.79 -24.82 16.28
CA GLY A 233 0.78 -25.84 16.08
C GLY A 233 -0.38 -25.35 15.20
N ASP A 234 -1.53 -26.02 15.30
CA ASP A 234 -2.75 -25.65 14.59
C ASP A 234 -3.35 -24.38 15.22
N SER A 235 -3.04 -23.23 14.61
CA SER A 235 -3.44 -21.91 15.09
C SER A 235 -3.94 -21.04 13.94
N GLU A 236 -4.73 -20.01 14.28
CA GLU A 236 -5.19 -19.05 13.28
C GLU A 236 -4.04 -18.25 12.64
N TYR A 237 -2.88 -18.16 13.30
CA TYR A 237 -1.71 -17.40 12.83
C TYR A 237 -1.03 -18.03 11.62
N SER A 238 -1.09 -19.36 11.52
CA SER A 238 -0.58 -20.14 10.40
C SER A 238 -1.66 -20.47 9.38
N ARG A 239 -2.84 -19.84 9.44
CA ARG A 239 -3.90 -20.07 8.45
C ARG A 239 -3.37 -19.82 7.03
N ASP A 240 -3.65 -20.75 6.11
CA ASP A 240 -3.23 -20.72 4.70
C ASP A 240 -1.72 -20.81 4.48
N TYR A 241 -0.94 -21.34 5.44
CA TYR A 241 0.50 -21.50 5.27
C TYR A 241 0.86 -22.37 4.06
N GLU A 242 0.07 -23.40 3.73
CA GLU A 242 0.30 -24.24 2.57
C GLU A 242 0.22 -23.44 1.27
N LYS A 243 -0.73 -22.51 1.17
CA LYS A 243 -0.87 -21.63 0.01
C LYS A 243 0.36 -20.71 -0.11
N ARG A 244 0.81 -20.13 1.00
CA ARG A 244 2.02 -19.28 1.00
C ARG A 244 3.26 -20.07 0.61
N LEU A 245 3.44 -21.27 1.16
CA LEU A 245 4.56 -22.14 0.80
C LEU A 245 4.53 -22.56 -0.68
N ALA A 246 3.35 -22.86 -1.22
CA ALA A 246 3.19 -23.18 -2.64
C ALA A 246 3.62 -22.00 -3.52
N ASN A 247 3.15 -20.78 -3.20
CA ASN A 247 3.51 -19.57 -3.94
C ASN A 247 5.00 -19.21 -3.76
N LEU A 248 5.58 -19.43 -2.58
CA LEU A 248 7.00 -19.24 -2.33
C LEU A 248 7.85 -20.18 -3.20
N ARG A 249 7.44 -21.45 -3.35
CA ARG A 249 8.11 -22.42 -4.23
C ARG A 249 8.03 -21.98 -5.70
N ILE A 250 6.87 -21.52 -6.16
CA ILE A 250 6.70 -20.99 -7.52
C ILE A 250 7.64 -19.81 -7.75
N LEU A 251 7.71 -18.87 -6.81
CA LEU A 251 8.59 -17.71 -6.91
C LEU A 251 10.07 -18.11 -6.95
N ALA A 252 10.50 -18.99 -6.05
CA ALA A 252 11.88 -19.48 -6.02
C ALA A 252 12.26 -20.18 -7.34
N GLN A 253 11.34 -20.99 -7.91
CA GLN A 253 11.55 -21.64 -9.21
C GLN A 253 11.66 -20.62 -10.35
N ARG A 254 10.84 -19.56 -10.36
CA ARG A 254 10.94 -18.48 -11.35
C ARG A 254 12.29 -17.77 -11.26
N MET A 255 12.72 -17.40 -10.05
CA MET A 255 14.02 -16.75 -9.81
C MET A 255 15.20 -17.63 -10.23
N ALA A 256 15.13 -18.94 -9.97
CA ALA A 256 16.18 -19.88 -10.35
C ALA A 256 16.45 -19.92 -11.87
N LYS A 257 15.42 -19.70 -12.71
CA LYS A 257 15.58 -19.61 -14.18
C LYS A 257 16.53 -18.49 -14.60
N TYR A 258 16.65 -17.44 -13.77
CA TYR A 258 17.53 -16.30 -13.99
C TYR A 258 18.83 -16.37 -13.18
N GLY A 259 19.10 -17.49 -12.49
CA GLY A 259 20.27 -17.62 -11.60
C GLY A 259 20.16 -16.79 -10.31
N LEU A 260 18.96 -16.35 -9.95
CA LEU A 260 18.72 -15.55 -8.74
C LEU A 260 18.36 -16.46 -7.55
N LYS A 261 18.96 -16.17 -6.39
CA LYS A 261 18.58 -16.75 -5.11
C LYS A 261 17.47 -15.93 -4.46
N LEU A 262 16.51 -16.59 -3.81
CA LEU A 262 15.54 -15.92 -2.93
C LEU A 262 16.03 -16.01 -1.48
N ILE A 263 16.18 -14.86 -0.83
CA ILE A 263 16.58 -14.75 0.58
C ILE A 263 15.40 -14.25 1.40
N LEU A 264 14.95 -15.03 2.38
CA LEU A 264 13.90 -14.59 3.29
C LEU A 264 14.50 -13.75 4.41
N TYR A 265 14.00 -12.53 4.55
CA TYR A 265 14.27 -11.67 5.69
C TYR A 265 13.19 -11.91 6.77
N LEU A 266 13.59 -12.52 7.87
CA LEU A 266 12.73 -12.89 8.99
C LEU A 266 13.12 -12.10 10.25
N ASN A 267 12.14 -11.49 10.91
CA ASN A 267 12.32 -10.80 12.19
C ASN A 267 11.70 -11.64 13.32
N GLU A 268 12.29 -12.81 13.57
CA GLU A 268 11.76 -13.79 14.51
C GLU A 268 12.63 -13.94 15.76
N PRO A 269 12.02 -14.27 16.93
CA PRO A 269 10.59 -14.48 17.13
C PRO A 269 9.83 -13.14 17.16
N ARG A 270 8.82 -13.02 16.30
CA ARG A 270 8.00 -11.81 16.19
C ARG A 270 7.08 -11.68 17.40
N GLY A 271 6.90 -10.45 17.88
CA GLY A 271 6.03 -10.20 19.02
C GLY A 271 4.57 -10.60 18.76
N MET A 272 3.90 -11.12 19.79
CA MET A 272 2.54 -11.67 19.69
C MET A 272 1.54 -10.88 20.57
N PRO A 273 0.25 -10.88 20.24
CA PRO A 273 -0.77 -10.21 21.05
C PRO A 273 -1.01 -10.93 22.39
N ASP A 274 -1.55 -10.22 23.39
CA ASP A 274 -1.90 -10.80 24.71
C ASP A 274 -2.67 -12.13 24.62
N ALA A 275 -3.63 -12.19 23.68
CA ALA A 275 -4.48 -13.36 23.45
C ALA A 275 -3.69 -14.63 23.10
N PHE A 276 -2.57 -14.51 22.38
CA PHE A 276 -1.71 -15.65 22.03
C PHE A 276 -1.15 -16.31 23.30
N PHE A 277 -0.69 -15.51 24.25
CA PHE A 277 -0.08 -16.01 25.48
C PHE A 277 -1.11 -16.58 26.47
N LYS A 278 -2.41 -16.52 26.19
CA LYS A 278 -3.39 -17.32 26.93
C LYS A 278 -3.25 -18.81 26.60
N MET A 279 -2.74 -19.14 25.40
CA MET A 279 -2.41 -20.51 24.98
C MET A 279 -1.03 -20.95 25.45
N HIS A 280 -0.07 -20.02 25.51
CA HIS A 280 1.31 -20.27 25.95
C HIS A 280 1.76 -19.25 27.02
N PRO A 281 1.27 -19.33 28.27
CA PRO A 281 1.56 -18.32 29.30
C PRO A 281 3.05 -18.18 29.60
N ASP A 282 3.77 -19.29 29.66
CA ASP A 282 5.19 -19.35 30.04
C ASP A 282 6.14 -18.87 28.92
N TRP A 283 5.61 -18.56 27.73
CA TRP A 283 6.40 -18.06 26.60
C TRP A 283 6.48 -16.54 26.58
N ARG A 284 5.73 -15.85 27.44
CA ARG A 284 5.61 -14.39 27.44
C ARG A 284 6.90 -13.71 27.90
N GLY A 285 7.40 -12.81 27.06
CA GLY A 285 8.51 -11.91 27.36
C GLY A 285 8.03 -10.49 27.71
N ALA A 286 8.92 -9.52 27.48
CA ALA A 286 8.64 -8.11 27.76
C ALA A 286 7.46 -7.58 26.92
N LYS A 287 6.64 -6.72 27.54
CA LYS A 287 5.57 -5.98 26.85
C LYS A 287 6.17 -4.80 26.07
N HIS A 288 5.69 -4.59 24.85
CA HIS A 288 6.01 -3.39 24.09
C HIS A 288 5.38 -2.15 24.74
N VAL A 289 6.07 -1.00 24.67
CA VAL A 289 5.69 0.21 25.43
C VAL A 289 4.35 0.81 24.98
N TYR A 290 4.00 0.62 23.70
CA TYR A 290 2.89 1.35 23.08
C TYR A 290 1.65 0.51 22.73
N ASN A 291 1.67 -0.81 22.92
CA ASN A 291 0.55 -1.69 22.55
C ASN A 291 0.57 -3.02 23.34
N ASP A 292 -0.48 -3.81 23.21
CA ASP A 292 -0.62 -5.14 23.84
C ASP A 292 0.09 -6.25 23.05
N ILE A 293 1.27 -5.93 22.52
CA ILE A 293 2.18 -6.90 21.90
C ILE A 293 3.29 -7.22 22.91
N TYR A 294 3.65 -8.50 23.01
CA TYR A 294 4.71 -8.98 23.90
C TYR A 294 5.72 -9.79 23.09
N ALA A 295 6.99 -9.69 23.44
CA ALA A 295 8.03 -10.55 22.88
C ALA A 295 7.80 -12.02 23.29
N LEU A 296 8.29 -12.97 22.51
CA LEU A 296 8.50 -14.34 23.00
C LEU A 296 9.81 -14.40 23.80
N CYS A 297 9.79 -15.09 24.94
CA CYS A 297 10.95 -15.23 25.81
C CYS A 297 11.94 -16.27 25.26
N THR A 298 13.02 -15.82 24.62
CA THR A 298 14.07 -16.71 24.09
C THR A 298 14.92 -17.39 25.16
N SER A 299 14.77 -17.03 26.43
CA SER A 299 15.34 -17.79 27.55
C SER A 299 14.53 -19.04 27.90
N ASN A 300 13.31 -19.18 27.37
CA ASN A 300 12.50 -20.40 27.50
C ASN A 300 12.94 -21.41 26.42
N PRO A 301 13.47 -22.60 26.79
CA PRO A 301 13.93 -23.59 25.82
C PRO A 301 12.83 -24.06 24.85
N ALA A 302 11.57 -24.10 25.28
CA ALA A 302 10.45 -24.51 24.42
C ALA A 302 10.24 -23.53 23.25
N VAL A 303 10.46 -22.23 23.47
CA VAL A 303 10.40 -21.21 22.41
C VAL A 303 11.51 -21.44 21.39
N LEU A 304 12.74 -21.68 21.85
CA LEU A 304 13.89 -21.94 20.96
C LEU A 304 13.71 -23.24 20.17
N GLU A 305 13.21 -24.30 20.81
CA GLU A 305 12.96 -25.58 20.16
C GLU A 305 11.94 -25.42 19.02
N GLN A 306 10.82 -24.74 19.29
CA GLN A 306 9.80 -24.52 18.27
C GLN A 306 10.32 -23.60 17.15
N LEU A 307 11.07 -22.55 17.49
CA LEU A 307 11.67 -21.66 16.48
C LEU A 307 12.60 -22.43 15.54
N SER A 308 13.40 -23.34 16.09
CA SER A 308 14.31 -24.18 15.31
C SER A 308 13.60 -25.17 14.38
N LYS A 309 12.35 -25.55 14.66
CA LYS A 309 11.54 -26.41 13.78
C LYS A 309 10.97 -25.63 12.59
N GLY A 310 10.92 -24.32 12.67
CA GLY A 310 10.42 -23.47 11.60
C GLY A 310 11.46 -23.07 10.56
N ILE A 311 12.75 -23.05 10.93
CA ILE A 311 13.89 -22.63 10.09
C ILE A 311 14.57 -23.85 9.48
#